data_AF-A0A9D9D9Q4-F1
#
_entry.id   AF-A0A9D9D9Q4-F1
#
_cell.length_a   1.000
_cell.length_b   1.000
_cell.length_c   1.000
_cell.angle_alpha   90.00
_cell.angle_beta   90.00
_cell.angle_gamma   90.00
#
_symmetry.space_group_name_H-M   'P 1'
#
loop_
_entity.id
_entity.type
_entity.pdbx_description
1 polymer ?
#
loop_
_entity_poly.entity_id
_entity_poly.type
_entity_poly.pdbx_seq_one_letter_code
_entity_poly.pdbx_strand_id
1 'polypeptide(L)'
;MSTLELFLVIVIPSAFILLVLILFLVCLTRYSHIKDRLEYCFNSRKTLAESFLTTFNYISSVLQNVKLDSEQREELKSIYSHFKSMDLEKDSLYEIAQIDSVYERVLNALKQDNKDNETLDFVFEMRRLTSFSVYLYNNNVKAYNSAKKGFINSRLAKFFRFEEVEMFSKEPYKGQTTIDFQLNRRKK
;
A
#
# COMPACT_ATOMS: atom_id res chain seq x y z
N MET A 1 -53.88 -3.13 34.81
CA MET A 1 -52.77 -2.35 34.25
C MET A 1 -53.35 -1.38 33.23
N SER A 2 -53.22 -0.08 33.46
CA SER A 2 -53.74 0.94 32.53
C SER A 2 -52.93 0.94 31.23
N THR A 3 -53.49 1.48 30.15
CA THR A 3 -52.77 1.64 28.87
C THR A 3 -51.49 2.46 29.03
N LEU A 4 -51.47 3.42 29.96
CA LEU A 4 -50.30 4.22 30.32
C LEU A 4 -49.21 3.38 31.00
N GLU A 5 -49.59 2.50 31.94
CA GLU A 5 -48.67 1.58 32.63
C GLU A 5 -48.08 0.54 31.66
N LEU A 6 -48.88 0.00 30.74
CA LEU A 6 -48.42 -0.91 29.69
C LEU A 6 -47.39 -0.23 28.77
N PHE A 7 -47.63 1.02 28.40
CA PHE A 7 -46.71 1.79 27.56
C PHE A 7 -45.37 2.06 28.26
N LEU A 8 -45.40 2.48 29.53
CA LEU A 8 -44.20 2.81 30.31
C LEU A 8 -43.37 1.58 30.66
N VAL A 9 -44.00 0.44 30.99
CA VAL A 9 -43.30 -0.75 31.51
C VAL A 9 -42.86 -1.69 30.40
N ILE A 10 -43.56 -1.73 29.27
CA ILE A 10 -43.29 -2.71 28.20
C ILE A 10 -42.83 -2.02 26.92
N VAL A 11 -43.57 -1.02 26.43
CA VAL A 11 -43.28 -0.42 25.11
C VAL A 11 -41.98 0.37 25.13
N ILE A 12 -41.77 1.25 26.12
CA ILE A 12 -40.54 2.07 26.20
C ILE A 12 -39.28 1.20 26.38
N PRO A 13 -39.21 0.24 27.31
CA PRO A 13 -38.03 -0.61 27.44
C PRO A 13 -37.78 -1.47 26.20
N SER A 14 -38.83 -2.01 25.57
CA SER A 14 -38.68 -2.79 24.33
C SER A 14 -38.16 -1.95 23.17
N ALA A 15 -38.67 -0.72 23.02
CA ALA A 15 -38.18 0.22 22.01
C ALA A 15 -36.72 0.64 22.26
N PHE A 16 -36.33 0.83 23.53
CA PHE A 16 -34.95 1.12 23.89
C PHE A 16 -34.01 -0.05 23.57
N ILE A 17 -34.39 -1.29 23.92
CA ILE A 17 -33.62 -2.50 23.58
C ILE A 17 -33.46 -2.60 22.05
N LEU A 18 -34.54 -2.40 21.30
CA LEU A 18 -34.51 -2.43 19.84
C LEU A 18 -33.57 -1.36 19.27
N LEU A 19 -33.60 -0.14 19.81
CA LEU A 19 -32.69 0.93 19.40
C LEU A 19 -31.22 0.56 19.66
N VAL A 20 -30.91 -0.01 20.83
CA VAL A 20 -29.56 -0.48 21.17
C VAL A 20 -29.10 -1.56 20.20
N LEU A 21 -29.96 -2.53 19.86
CA LEU A 21 -29.64 -3.58 18.90
C LEU A 21 -29.39 -3.01 17.49
N ILE A 22 -30.20 -2.05 17.03
CA ILE A 22 -30.00 -1.39 15.74
C ILE A 22 -28.64 -0.66 15.72
N LEU A 23 -28.32 0.10 16.78
CA LEU A 23 -27.04 0.80 16.89
C LEU A 23 -25.86 -0.18 16.89
N PHE A 24 -25.99 -1.31 17.60
CA PHE A 24 -24.99 -2.36 17.61
C PHE A 24 -24.75 -2.96 16.21
N LEU A 25 -25.83 -3.27 15.49
CA LEU A 25 -25.75 -3.80 14.12
C LEU A 25 -25.11 -2.80 13.14
N VAL A 26 -25.46 -1.52 13.24
CA VAL A 26 -24.82 -0.46 12.45
C VAL A 26 -23.33 -0.38 12.75
N CYS A 27 -22.92 -0.41 14.02
CA CYS A 27 -21.51 -0.42 14.41
C CYS A 27 -20.75 -1.63 13.86
N LEU A 28 -21.31 -2.84 13.97
CA LEU A 28 -20.71 -4.06 13.43
C LEU A 28 -20.54 -3.99 11.91
N THR A 29 -21.57 -3.53 11.20
CA THR A 29 -21.54 -3.42 9.74
C THR A 29 -20.47 -2.42 9.28
N ARG A 30 -20.36 -1.27 9.97
CA ARG A 30 -19.34 -0.26 9.68
C ARG A 30 -17.93 -0.76 10.02
N TYR A 31 -17.77 -1.47 11.13
CA TYR A 31 -16.51 -2.08 11.51
C TYR A 31 -16.05 -3.10 10.45
N SER A 32 -16.93 -4.03 10.04
CA SER A 32 -16.63 -5.01 8.99
C SER A 32 -16.18 -4.32 7.71
N HIS A 33 -16.94 -3.33 7.24
CA HIS A 33 -16.60 -2.62 6.01
C HIS A 33 -15.23 -1.91 6.05
N ILE A 34 -14.82 -1.33 7.19
CA ILE A 34 -13.49 -0.72 7.33
C ILE A 34 -12.40 -1.80 7.36
N LYS A 35 -12.65 -2.90 8.07
CA LYS A 35 -11.74 -4.03 8.17
C LYS A 35 -11.51 -4.71 6.81
N ASP A 36 -12.56 -4.96 6.05
CA ASP A 36 -12.48 -5.56 4.71
C ASP A 36 -11.64 -4.67 3.77
N ARG A 37 -11.79 -3.34 3.87
CA ARG A 37 -10.96 -2.39 3.10
C ARG A 37 -9.50 -2.39 3.51
N LEU A 38 -9.21 -2.56 4.79
CA LEU A 38 -7.83 -2.73 5.25
C LEU A 38 -7.22 -4.02 4.70
N GLU A 39 -8.00 -5.11 4.68
CA GLU A 39 -7.57 -6.39 4.11
C GLU A 39 -7.26 -6.29 2.61
N TYR A 40 -8.08 -5.56 1.84
CA TYR A 40 -7.74 -5.24 0.44
C TYR A 40 -6.41 -4.49 0.30
N CYS A 41 -6.08 -3.58 1.23
CA CYS A 41 -4.78 -2.90 1.24
C CYS A 41 -3.63 -3.89 1.48
N PHE A 42 -3.75 -4.80 2.45
CA PHE A 42 -2.72 -5.81 2.71
C PHE A 42 -2.55 -6.80 1.57
N ASN A 43 -3.65 -7.28 0.98
CA ASN A 43 -3.60 -8.20 -0.15
C ASN A 43 -2.94 -7.53 -1.37
N SER A 44 -3.32 -6.28 -1.67
CA SER A 44 -2.68 -5.53 -2.76
C SER A 44 -1.24 -5.14 -2.48
N ARG A 45 -0.83 -4.94 -1.22
CA ARG A 45 0.58 -4.76 -0.82
C ARG A 45 1.40 -6.00 -1.13
N LYS A 46 0.87 -7.18 -0.86
CA LYS A 46 1.52 -8.46 -1.18
C LYS A 46 1.68 -8.63 -2.69
N THR A 47 0.62 -8.41 -3.47
CA THR A 47 0.69 -8.45 -4.95
C THR A 47 1.70 -7.44 -5.50
N LEU A 48 1.79 -6.26 -4.90
CA LEU A 48 2.78 -5.25 -5.26
C LEU A 48 4.21 -5.75 -5.00
N ALA A 49 4.46 -6.34 -3.82
CA ALA A 49 5.76 -6.91 -3.48
C ALA A 49 6.17 -8.05 -4.44
N GLU A 50 5.24 -8.95 -4.78
CA GLU A 50 5.45 -10.03 -5.76
C GLU A 50 5.77 -9.48 -7.16
N SER A 51 5.09 -8.40 -7.57
CA SER A 51 5.33 -7.74 -8.86
C SER A 51 6.74 -7.16 -8.93
N PHE A 52 7.16 -6.43 -7.88
CA PHE A 52 8.53 -5.92 -7.78
C PHE A 52 9.55 -7.07 -7.80
N LEU A 53 9.35 -8.10 -6.97
CA LEU A 53 10.26 -9.26 -6.94
C LEU A 53 10.46 -9.85 -8.33
N THR A 54 9.37 -10.01 -9.07
CA THR A 54 9.39 -10.52 -10.43
C THR A 54 10.18 -9.59 -11.37
N THR A 55 9.88 -8.29 -11.36
CA THR A 55 10.58 -7.29 -12.17
C THR A 55 12.09 -7.25 -11.89
N PHE A 56 12.50 -7.19 -10.62
CA PHE A 56 13.91 -7.05 -10.24
C PHE A 56 14.71 -8.34 -10.46
N ASN A 57 14.08 -9.52 -10.42
CA ASN A 57 14.76 -10.77 -10.76
C ASN A 57 15.27 -10.80 -12.22
N TYR A 58 14.65 -10.04 -13.12
CA TYR A 58 15.11 -9.92 -14.51
C TYR A 58 16.37 -9.05 -14.69
N ILE A 59 16.88 -8.39 -13.65
CA ILE A 59 18.18 -7.71 -13.73
C ILE A 59 19.27 -8.70 -14.14
N SER A 60 19.21 -9.95 -13.66
CA SER A 60 20.14 -10.99 -14.06
C SER A 60 20.13 -11.25 -15.57
N SER A 61 18.95 -11.31 -16.18
CA SER A 61 18.78 -11.44 -17.63
C SER A 61 19.30 -10.22 -18.39
N VAL A 62 19.07 -9.01 -17.87
CA VAL A 62 19.61 -7.77 -18.46
C VAL A 62 21.14 -7.79 -18.45
N LEU A 63 21.75 -8.18 -17.33
CA LEU A 63 23.22 -8.26 -17.18
C LEU A 63 23.89 -9.26 -18.15
N GLN A 64 23.15 -10.27 -18.62
CA GLN A 64 23.63 -11.31 -19.53
C GLN A 64 23.36 -11.00 -21.00
N ASN A 65 22.18 -10.47 -21.32
CA ASN A 65 21.66 -10.41 -22.69
C ASN A 65 21.65 -9.00 -23.29
N VAL A 66 21.99 -7.97 -22.52
CA VAL A 66 22.06 -6.59 -22.99
C VAL A 66 23.51 -6.16 -23.08
N LYS A 67 23.83 -5.37 -24.12
CA LYS A 67 25.15 -4.75 -24.23
C LYS A 67 25.21 -3.58 -23.25
N LEU A 68 26.00 -3.75 -22.20
CA LEU A 68 26.19 -2.79 -21.11
C LEU A 68 27.61 -2.28 -21.12
N ASP A 69 27.78 -0.97 -20.87
CA ASP A 69 29.08 -0.45 -20.46
C ASP A 69 29.39 -0.83 -18.99
N SER A 70 30.60 -0.47 -18.53
CA SER A 70 31.06 -0.79 -17.19
C SER A 70 30.25 -0.09 -16.09
N GLU A 71 29.80 1.15 -16.34
CA GLU A 71 29.08 1.97 -15.36
C GLU A 71 27.64 1.45 -15.18
N GLN A 72 26.93 1.23 -16.29
CA GLN A 72 25.59 0.64 -16.34
C GLN A 72 25.56 -0.73 -15.66
N ARG A 73 26.60 -1.55 -15.87
CA ARG A 73 26.70 -2.88 -15.25
C ARG A 73 26.85 -2.79 -13.73
N GLU A 74 27.67 -1.88 -13.22
CA GLU A 74 27.83 -1.70 -11.78
C GLU A 74 26.59 -1.08 -11.14
N GLU A 75 25.92 -0.15 -11.82
CA GLU A 75 24.66 0.43 -11.33
C GLU A 75 23.56 -0.63 -11.20
N LEU A 76 23.37 -1.49 -12.23
CA LEU A 76 22.43 -2.61 -12.17
C LEU A 76 22.74 -3.61 -11.06
N LYS A 77 24.02 -3.93 -10.83
CA LYS A 77 24.43 -4.80 -9.72
C LYS A 77 24.11 -4.18 -8.37
N SER A 78 24.38 -2.88 -8.21
CA SER A 78 24.09 -2.13 -6.99
C SER A 78 22.59 -2.15 -6.68
N ILE A 79 21.75 -1.85 -7.69
CA ILE A 79 20.29 -1.91 -7.58
C ILE A 79 19.84 -3.32 -7.17
N TYR A 80 20.35 -4.36 -7.82
CA TYR A 80 19.99 -5.74 -7.52
C TYR A 80 20.40 -6.14 -6.10
N SER A 81 21.61 -5.78 -5.66
CA SER A 81 22.09 -6.06 -4.31
C SER A 81 21.24 -5.35 -3.25
N HIS A 82 20.91 -4.09 -3.49
CA HIS A 82 20.09 -3.31 -2.57
C HIS A 82 18.68 -3.90 -2.48
N PHE A 83 18.05 -4.22 -3.61
CA PHE A 83 16.75 -4.86 -3.65
C PHE A 83 16.73 -6.23 -2.95
N LYS A 84 17.78 -7.05 -3.12
CA LYS A 84 17.90 -8.35 -2.43
C LYS A 84 18.00 -8.25 -0.92
N SER A 85 18.46 -7.11 -0.40
CA SER A 85 18.54 -6.88 1.04
C SER A 85 17.21 -6.39 1.66
N MET A 86 16.22 -6.05 0.84
CA MET A 86 14.94 -5.52 1.30
C MET A 86 13.89 -6.61 1.54
N ASP A 87 13.09 -6.42 2.58
CA ASP A 87 11.82 -7.12 2.81
C ASP A 87 10.68 -6.28 2.21
N LEU A 88 10.31 -6.55 0.97
CA LEU A 88 9.34 -5.75 0.21
C LEU A 88 7.94 -5.68 0.83
N GLU A 89 7.60 -6.59 1.75
CA GLU A 89 6.34 -6.56 2.47
C GLU A 89 6.40 -5.64 3.68
N LYS A 90 7.56 -5.53 4.34
CA LYS A 90 7.73 -4.81 5.61
C LYS A 90 8.45 -3.47 5.49
N ASP A 91 9.36 -3.34 4.55
CA ASP A 91 10.16 -2.13 4.36
C ASP A 91 9.30 -0.97 3.85
N SER A 92 9.85 0.23 4.00
CA SER A 92 9.18 1.48 3.62
C SER A 92 8.83 1.48 2.13
N LEU A 93 7.57 1.80 1.82
CA LEU A 93 7.09 1.99 0.45
C LEU A 93 7.88 3.10 -0.27
N TYR A 94 8.28 4.13 0.47
CA TYR A 94 9.09 5.22 -0.07
C TYR A 94 10.49 4.75 -0.49
N GLU A 95 11.15 3.93 0.32
CA GLU A 95 12.48 3.38 -0.02
C GLU A 95 12.41 2.51 -1.27
N ILE A 96 11.40 1.64 -1.36
CA ILE A 96 11.14 0.83 -2.55
C ILE A 96 10.91 1.73 -3.78
N ALA A 97 10.14 2.83 -3.62
CA ALA A 97 9.87 3.77 -4.69
C ALA A 97 11.12 4.53 -5.17
N GLN A 98 12.07 4.84 -4.28
CA GLN A 98 13.33 5.47 -4.67
C GLN A 98 14.17 4.54 -5.54
N ILE A 99 14.31 3.27 -5.14
CA ILE A 99 15.10 2.28 -5.87
C ILE A 99 14.45 1.97 -7.21
N ASP A 100 13.13 1.81 -7.24
CA ASP A 100 12.40 1.62 -8.50
C ASP A 100 12.58 2.81 -9.46
N SER A 101 12.59 4.04 -8.95
CA SER A 101 12.83 5.26 -9.73
C SER A 101 14.24 5.28 -10.35
N VAL A 102 15.25 4.83 -9.61
CA VAL A 102 16.62 4.67 -10.14
C VAL A 102 16.63 3.58 -11.21
N TYR A 103 16.04 2.41 -10.93
CA TYR A 103 15.99 1.31 -11.88
C TYR A 103 15.28 1.67 -13.19
N GLU A 104 14.17 2.42 -13.11
CA GLU A 104 13.45 2.94 -14.27
C GLU A 104 14.35 3.82 -15.15
N ARG A 105 15.13 4.70 -14.52
CA ARG A 105 16.05 5.60 -15.22
C ARG A 105 17.13 4.82 -15.97
N VAL A 106 17.72 3.81 -15.32
CA VAL A 106 18.73 2.95 -15.93
C VAL A 106 18.16 2.20 -17.12
N LEU A 107 16.99 1.57 -16.98
CA LEU A 107 16.36 0.85 -18.09
C LEU A 107 16.01 1.76 -19.27
N ASN A 108 15.55 2.98 -18.99
CA ASN A 108 15.24 3.95 -20.05
C ASN A 108 16.50 4.35 -20.83
N ALA A 109 17.63 4.58 -20.14
CA ALA A 109 18.91 4.82 -20.80
C ALA A 109 19.32 3.61 -21.65
N LEU A 110 19.25 2.40 -21.08
CA LEU A 110 19.58 1.17 -21.80
C LEU A 110 18.73 0.94 -23.04
N LYS A 111 17.44 1.30 -23.01
CA LYS A 111 16.55 1.17 -24.17
C LYS A 111 16.90 2.15 -25.28
N GLN A 112 17.41 3.34 -24.95
CA GLN A 112 17.89 4.29 -25.95
C GLN A 112 19.13 3.75 -26.68
N ASP A 113 20.02 3.10 -25.94
CA ASP A 113 21.26 2.51 -26.46
C ASP A 113 21.04 1.17 -27.17
N ASN A 114 19.97 0.44 -26.80
CA ASN A 114 19.67 -0.92 -27.27
C ASN A 114 18.21 -1.04 -27.76
N LYS A 115 17.85 -0.25 -28.78
CA LYS A 115 16.45 -0.10 -29.24
C LYS A 115 15.75 -1.40 -29.60
N ASP A 116 16.44 -2.36 -30.20
CA ASP A 116 15.85 -3.61 -30.70
C ASP A 116 16.12 -4.82 -29.78
N ASN A 117 16.45 -4.58 -28.51
CA ASN A 117 16.74 -5.67 -27.57
C ASN A 117 15.46 -6.24 -26.92
N GLU A 118 15.14 -7.48 -27.27
CA GLU A 118 13.96 -8.22 -26.78
C GLU A 118 13.95 -8.41 -25.26
N THR A 119 15.12 -8.55 -24.62
CA THR A 119 15.20 -8.67 -23.15
C THR A 119 14.74 -7.40 -22.48
N LEU A 120 15.13 -6.23 -23.01
CA LEU A 120 14.66 -4.95 -22.50
C LEU A 120 13.15 -4.81 -22.73
N ASP A 121 12.64 -5.13 -23.92
CA ASP A 121 11.19 -5.07 -24.20
C ASP A 121 10.36 -5.89 -23.21
N PHE A 122 10.81 -7.11 -22.94
CA PHE A 122 10.18 -7.97 -21.96
C PHE A 122 10.23 -7.37 -20.54
N VAL A 123 11.37 -6.81 -20.13
CA VAL A 123 11.50 -6.14 -18.82
C VAL A 123 10.58 -4.92 -18.71
N PHE A 124 10.42 -4.13 -19.78
CA PHE A 124 9.47 -3.02 -19.81
C PHE A 124 8.02 -3.49 -19.67
N GLU A 125 7.67 -4.61 -20.28
CA GLU A 125 6.34 -5.20 -20.12
C GLU A 125 6.10 -5.67 -18.67
N MET A 126 7.10 -6.32 -18.06
CA MET A 126 7.03 -6.69 -16.64
C MET A 126 6.93 -5.46 -15.72
N ARG A 127 7.60 -4.37 -16.06
CA ARG A 127 7.44 -3.09 -15.34
C ARG A 127 6.05 -2.50 -15.51
N ARG A 128 5.41 -2.65 -16.67
CA ARG A 128 4.03 -2.20 -16.88
C ARG A 128 3.07 -2.89 -15.91
N LEU A 129 3.25 -4.19 -15.68
CA LEU A 129 2.49 -4.95 -14.68
C LEU A 129 2.75 -4.44 -13.27
N THR A 130 4.00 -4.14 -12.92
CA THR A 130 4.34 -3.52 -11.62
C THR A 130 3.70 -2.14 -11.44
N SER A 131 3.69 -1.30 -12.48
CA SER A 131 2.99 0.00 -12.47
C SER A 131 1.48 -0.17 -12.27
N PHE A 132 0.88 -1.21 -12.85
CA PHE A 132 -0.52 -1.55 -12.60
C PHE A 132 -0.75 -1.99 -11.15
N SER A 133 0.13 -2.81 -10.57
CA SER A 133 0.07 -3.19 -9.16
C SER A 133 0.20 -1.98 -8.23
N VAL A 134 1.07 -1.01 -8.55
CA VAL A 134 1.18 0.27 -7.82
C VAL A 134 -0.13 1.03 -7.85
N TYR A 135 -0.75 1.14 -9.04
CA TYR A 135 -2.04 1.81 -9.21
C TYR A 135 -3.14 1.14 -8.37
N LEU A 136 -3.25 -0.20 -8.43
CA LEU A 136 -4.23 -0.96 -7.65
C LEU A 136 -4.05 -0.75 -6.14
N TYR A 137 -2.81 -0.87 -5.64
CA TYR A 137 -2.49 -0.64 -4.24
C TYR A 137 -2.90 0.76 -3.79
N ASN A 138 -2.46 1.79 -4.51
CA ASN A 138 -2.78 3.18 -4.17
C ASN A 138 -4.27 3.48 -4.22
N ASN A 139 -5.02 2.88 -5.15
CA ASN A 139 -6.46 3.01 -5.21
C ASN A 139 -7.15 2.39 -3.98
N ASN A 140 -6.71 1.20 -3.55
CA ASN A 140 -7.21 0.55 -2.34
C ASN A 140 -6.91 1.37 -1.08
N VAL A 141 -5.68 1.88 -0.96
CA VAL A 141 -5.28 2.75 0.15
C VAL A 141 -6.13 4.03 0.18
N LYS A 142 -6.34 4.68 -0.98
CA LYS A 142 -7.21 5.86 -1.09
C LYS A 142 -8.62 5.53 -0.62
N ALA A 143 -9.18 4.41 -1.05
CA ALA A 143 -10.53 4.00 -0.70
C ALA A 143 -10.66 3.68 0.79
N TYR A 144 -9.68 3.00 1.40
CA TYR A 144 -9.61 2.72 2.83
C TYR A 144 -9.49 4.01 3.66
N ASN A 145 -8.49 4.84 3.37
CA ASN A 145 -8.26 6.10 4.08
C ASN A 145 -9.46 7.05 3.95
N SER A 146 -10.17 7.04 2.81
CA SER A 146 -11.40 7.80 2.62
C SER A 146 -12.58 7.22 3.42
N ALA A 147 -12.73 5.88 3.43
CA ALA A 147 -13.82 5.22 4.17
C ALA A 147 -13.76 5.52 5.67
N LYS A 148 -12.56 5.65 6.24
CA LYS A 148 -12.38 6.02 7.64
C LYS A 148 -12.82 7.44 8.00
N LYS A 149 -12.87 8.37 7.03
CA LYS A 149 -13.16 9.79 7.29
C LYS A 149 -14.65 10.11 7.43
N GLY A 150 -15.55 9.15 7.18
CA GLY A 150 -16.99 9.34 7.42
C GLY A 150 -17.31 9.61 8.90
N PHE A 151 -18.41 10.31 9.20
CA PHE A 151 -18.72 10.75 10.58
C PHE A 151 -18.73 9.61 11.61
N ILE A 152 -19.50 8.55 11.36
CA ILE A 152 -19.55 7.36 12.24
C ILE A 152 -18.23 6.59 12.17
N ASN A 153 -17.67 6.47 10.96
CA ASN A 153 -16.47 5.67 10.70
C ASN A 153 -15.22 6.25 11.36
N SER A 154 -15.10 7.57 11.50
CA SER A 154 -13.96 8.24 12.13
C SER A 154 -13.90 7.96 13.63
N ARG A 155 -15.05 7.94 14.30
CA ARG A 155 -15.15 7.56 15.72
C ARG A 155 -14.82 6.09 15.93
N LEU A 156 -15.37 5.21 15.08
CA LEU A 156 -15.03 3.79 15.11
C LEU A 156 -13.56 3.53 14.77
N ALA A 157 -13.01 4.25 13.78
CA ALA A 157 -11.61 4.16 13.39
C ALA A 157 -10.68 4.52 14.53
N LYS A 158 -10.99 5.60 15.26
CA LYS A 158 -10.23 6.00 16.45
C LYS A 158 -10.35 4.97 17.59
N PHE A 159 -11.56 4.46 17.82
CA PHE A 159 -11.82 3.48 18.89
C PHE A 159 -11.10 2.16 18.66
N PHE A 160 -11.16 1.64 17.42
CA PHE A 160 -10.54 0.37 17.02
C PHE A 160 -9.11 0.50 16.49
N ARG A 161 -8.50 1.70 16.57
CA ARG A 161 -7.12 1.98 16.11
C ARG A 161 -6.87 1.61 14.65
N PHE A 162 -7.82 1.92 13.77
CA PHE A 162 -7.60 1.85 12.33
C PHE A 162 -6.69 3.01 11.89
N GLU A 163 -5.40 2.74 11.74
CA GLU A 163 -4.37 3.73 11.36
C GLU A 163 -4.39 4.00 9.85
N GLU A 164 -3.83 5.15 9.43
CA GLU A 164 -3.71 5.46 8.00
C GLU A 164 -2.66 4.54 7.37
N VAL A 165 -2.97 4.05 6.17
CA VAL A 165 -2.02 3.25 5.39
C VAL A 165 -1.31 4.17 4.42
N GLU A 166 0.01 4.01 4.32
CA GLU A 166 0.87 4.78 3.41
C GLU A 166 0.63 4.39 1.95
N MET A 167 0.63 5.37 1.06
CA MET A 167 0.59 5.14 -0.39
C MET A 167 2.00 4.90 -0.94
N PHE A 168 2.10 4.09 -1.99
CA PHE A 168 3.33 4.02 -2.77
C PHE A 168 3.53 5.36 -3.50
N SER A 169 4.60 6.08 -3.15
CA SER A 169 4.90 7.41 -3.67
C SER A 169 6.41 7.61 -3.83
N LYS A 170 6.80 8.24 -4.93
CA LYS A 170 8.18 8.71 -5.17
C LYS A 170 8.48 10.01 -4.40
N GLU A 171 7.45 10.74 -3.98
CA GLU A 171 7.56 11.92 -3.13
C GLU A 171 7.45 11.53 -1.64
N PRO A 172 8.22 12.17 -0.75
CA PRO A 172 8.12 11.92 0.69
C PRO A 172 6.71 12.21 1.19
N TYR A 173 6.19 11.30 2.03
CA TYR A 173 4.85 11.39 2.57
C TYR A 173 4.68 12.67 3.41
N LYS A 174 3.70 13.53 3.08
CA LYS A 174 3.44 14.81 3.75
C LYS A 174 3.13 14.72 5.26
N GLY A 175 2.93 13.51 5.80
CA GLY A 175 2.74 13.26 7.24
C GLY A 175 4.02 12.92 8.01
N GLN A 176 5.16 12.74 7.34
CA GLN A 176 6.47 12.68 8.01
C GLN A 176 7.01 14.11 8.09
N THR A 177 6.88 14.74 9.26
CA THR A 177 7.68 15.93 9.52
C THR A 177 9.16 15.50 9.56
N THR A 178 10.04 16.36 9.06
CA THR A 178 11.50 16.19 8.96
C THR A 178 12.20 15.75 10.26
N ILE A 179 11.47 15.70 11.37
CA ILE A 179 11.91 15.35 12.72
C ILE A 179 12.00 13.82 12.91
N ASP A 180 11.11 13.02 12.31
CA ASP A 180 11.08 11.56 12.52
C ASP A 180 12.25 10.83 11.86
N PHE A 181 12.79 11.34 10.76
CA PHE A 181 14.00 10.79 10.12
C PHE A 181 15.27 11.01 10.94
N GLN A 182 15.36 12.08 11.73
CA GLN A 182 16.54 12.36 12.55
C GLN A 182 16.57 11.54 13.86
N LEU A 183 15.41 11.15 14.38
CA LEU A 183 15.32 10.35 15.60
C LEU A 183 15.65 8.87 15.39
N ASN A 184 15.34 8.31 14.23
CA ASN A 184 15.68 6.91 13.91
C ASN A 184 17.12 6.69 13.40
N ARG A 185 17.81 7.76 12.97
CA ARG A 185 19.24 7.68 12.60
C ARG A 185 20.22 7.85 13.77
N ARG A 186 19.75 8.24 14.96
CA ARG A 186 20.59 8.40 16.17
C ARG A 186 20.58 7.19 17.12
N LYS A 187 19.96 6.07 16.71
CA LYS A 187 19.88 4.83 17.51
C LYS A 187 20.53 3.60 16.84
N LYS A 188 21.51 3.82 15.96
CA LYS A 188 22.46 2.78 15.53
C LYS A 188 23.88 3.32 15.68
#